data_AF-A0A0U5FHP7-F1
#
_entry.id   AF-A0A0U5FHP7-F1
#
_cell.length_a   1.000
_cell.length_b   1.000
_cell.length_c   1.000
_cell.angle_alpha   90.00
_cell.angle_beta   90.00
_cell.angle_gamma   90.00
#
_symmetry.space_group_name_H-M   'P 1'
#
loop_
_entity.id
_entity.type
_entity.pdbx_description
1 polymer ?
#
loop_
_entity_poly.entity_id
_entity_poly.type
_entity_poly.pdbx_seq_one_letter_code
_entity_poly.pdbx_strand_id
1 'polypeptide(L)'
;MGLCVSRPATSGSSVAASPEQHPNPASEQVTPHTPSVPETSVPPSLQGLPTRCVPRARRGRSGKPTLQPHEVQQAAYQLGMRLSGRPIEDVRDRQRLADATATVHETRLALHHGRGNIESDFRLSDGRSSTCSYLSYSFLSYWPGKHDIDLMAGCALAVSAGNCDQNAAVNTRRHAVRMEGGGQITNVCDEACAHMYALYQPPGSAEADDSAVVLDSWSDGPAVLLRDSRWAGTYRRTSTYPIERFDKPGAIDALARTRALQAEIEDPQTEFHAHLRGVESVVRTPPVPGKIYASTPVIAPDLVQRTRQRLQELSPRTRKALAADAARQAYGLDDAQPISPRTTTAILKDAARLDALGRPPLSWAPTSHTRLKRFVTSARTNARQAFWYRSGWRPPVTVAR
;
A
#
# COMPACT_ATOMS: atom_id res chain seq x y z
N MET A 1 19.51 -0.08 15.17
CA MET A 1 19.64 -1.42 14.57
C MET A 1 18.41 -1.67 13.73
N GLY A 2 18.47 -1.35 12.42
CA GLY A 2 17.38 -1.64 11.49
C GLY A 2 17.51 -3.10 11.06
N LEU A 3 16.61 -3.94 11.55
CA LEU A 3 16.60 -5.37 11.27
C LEU A 3 16.04 -5.62 9.87
N CYS A 4 16.89 -5.50 8.85
CA CYS A 4 16.75 -6.40 7.71
C CYS A 4 17.35 -7.74 8.14
N VAL A 5 16.48 -8.64 8.59
CA VAL A 5 16.71 -10.04 8.97
C VAL A 5 17.25 -10.29 10.39
N SER A 6 16.42 -10.91 11.23
CA SER A 6 16.87 -11.80 12.31
C SER A 6 16.26 -13.18 12.05
N ARG A 7 17.14 -14.17 11.83
CA ARG A 7 16.81 -15.60 11.72
C ARG A 7 16.00 -16.06 12.95
N PRO A 8 14.99 -16.94 12.80
CA PRO A 8 14.60 -17.80 13.91
C PRO A 8 15.71 -18.83 14.14
N ALA A 9 16.19 -18.91 15.39
CA ALA A 9 17.16 -19.92 15.81
C ALA A 9 16.48 -21.30 15.83
N THR A 10 16.89 -22.18 14.93
CA THR A 10 16.68 -23.63 15.07
C THR A 10 17.82 -24.20 15.89
N SER A 11 17.53 -24.59 17.14
CA SER A 11 18.43 -25.45 17.92
C SER A 11 18.45 -26.84 17.29
N GLY A 12 19.62 -27.25 16.83
CA GLY A 12 19.91 -28.63 16.46
C GLY A 12 20.28 -29.45 17.69
N SER A 13 19.95 -30.73 17.65
CA SER A 13 20.85 -31.78 18.14
C SER A 13 20.76 -32.96 17.17
N SER A 14 21.93 -33.39 16.71
CA SER A 14 22.20 -34.45 15.75
C SER A 14 22.66 -35.70 16.50
N VAL A 15 22.14 -36.89 16.20
CA VAL A 15 22.92 -38.16 16.15
C VAL A 15 22.29 -39.11 15.12
N ALA A 16 23.17 -39.75 14.34
CA ALA A 16 22.91 -40.60 13.18
C ALA A 16 22.51 -42.06 13.48
N ALA A 17 21.82 -42.71 12.54
CA ALA A 17 22.18 -43.99 11.87
C ALA A 17 20.97 -44.63 11.14
N SER A 18 21.17 -45.02 9.87
CA SER A 18 20.29 -45.85 9.01
C SER A 18 20.46 -47.35 9.30
N PRO A 19 19.82 -48.29 8.54
CA PRO A 19 18.43 -48.41 8.06
C PRO A 19 17.83 -49.78 8.45
N GLU A 20 16.53 -50.06 8.17
CA GLU A 20 16.08 -51.35 7.56
C GLU A 20 14.55 -51.42 7.30
N GLN A 21 14.25 -51.87 6.08
CA GLN A 21 13.18 -52.80 5.64
C GLN A 21 11.68 -52.48 5.82
N HIS A 22 11.02 -52.35 4.66
CA HIS A 22 9.60 -52.62 4.34
C HIS A 22 9.18 -54.07 4.72
N PRO A 23 7.89 -54.42 4.94
CA PRO A 23 6.80 -54.18 3.96
C PRO A 23 5.37 -53.89 4.50
N ASN A 24 4.53 -53.38 3.58
CA ASN A 24 3.05 -53.36 3.59
C ASN A 24 2.48 -54.80 3.50
N PRO A 25 1.20 -55.13 3.82
CA PRO A 25 -0.04 -54.49 3.33
C PRO A 25 -1.13 -54.39 4.46
N ALA A 26 -2.40 -53.97 4.33
CA ALA A 26 -3.40 -54.14 3.30
C ALA A 26 -4.60 -53.17 3.51
N SER A 27 -5.38 -53.03 2.44
CA SER A 27 -6.62 -52.30 2.25
C SER A 27 -7.73 -52.54 3.29
N GLU A 28 -8.56 -51.52 3.53
CA GLU A 28 -10.02 -51.68 3.50
C GLU A 28 -10.74 -50.37 3.14
N GLN A 29 -11.80 -50.53 2.36
CA GLN A 29 -12.54 -49.52 1.60
C GLN A 29 -13.74 -48.96 2.41
N VAL A 30 -14.00 -47.65 2.22
CA VAL A 30 -15.27 -47.00 1.78
C VAL A 30 -16.58 -47.40 2.53
N THR A 31 -17.31 -46.50 3.21
CA THR A 31 -18.39 -45.61 2.65
C THR A 31 -19.01 -44.66 3.73
N PRO A 32 -19.88 -43.67 3.38
CA PRO A 32 -19.95 -42.33 3.99
C PRO A 32 -21.19 -42.05 4.86
N HIS A 33 -21.13 -41.00 5.69
CA HIS A 33 -22.31 -40.27 6.17
C HIS A 33 -22.04 -38.76 6.28
N THR A 34 -22.96 -37.94 5.78
CA THR A 34 -23.05 -36.47 5.92
C THR A 34 -24.35 -36.13 6.68
N PRO A 35 -24.59 -34.87 7.12
CA PRO A 35 -24.34 -34.39 8.48
C PRO A 35 -25.64 -33.99 9.22
N SER A 36 -25.56 -33.75 10.54
CA SER A 36 -26.63 -33.11 11.31
C SER A 36 -26.14 -31.79 11.92
N VAL A 37 -26.87 -30.72 11.62
CA VAL A 37 -26.67 -29.34 12.08
C VAL A 37 -27.28 -29.17 13.48
N PRO A 38 -26.72 -28.29 14.31
CA PRO A 38 -27.59 -27.43 15.11
C PRO A 38 -27.32 -25.94 14.89
N GLU A 39 -28.42 -25.20 14.87
CA GLU A 39 -28.58 -23.77 14.68
C GLU A 39 -27.78 -22.95 15.70
N THR A 40 -27.06 -21.93 15.23
CA THR A 40 -26.45 -20.91 16.09
C THR A 40 -27.22 -19.60 15.93
N SER A 41 -27.73 -19.11 17.05
CA SER A 41 -28.42 -17.83 17.19
C SER A 41 -27.46 -16.65 16.91
N VAL A 42 -27.89 -15.72 16.06
CA VAL A 42 -27.12 -14.52 15.67
C VAL A 42 -27.54 -13.33 16.55
N PRO A 43 -26.60 -12.58 17.16
CA PRO A 43 -26.93 -11.31 17.82
C PRO A 43 -27.01 -10.13 16.81
N PRO A 44 -27.82 -9.09 17.09
CA PRO A 44 -28.14 -8.06 16.12
C PRO A 44 -27.20 -6.85 16.25
N SER A 45 -26.27 -6.66 15.31
CA SER A 45 -25.64 -5.34 15.08
C SER A 45 -24.73 -5.32 13.84
N LEU A 46 -25.33 -5.35 12.65
CA LEU A 46 -24.68 -4.99 11.38
C LEU A 46 -25.61 -4.13 10.49
N GLN A 47 -26.40 -3.25 11.10
CA GLN A 47 -27.11 -2.21 10.37
C GLN A 47 -26.18 -1.00 10.22
N GLY A 48 -25.53 -0.87 9.06
CA GLY A 48 -24.73 0.33 8.77
C GLY A 48 -23.74 0.27 7.60
N LEU A 49 -23.69 -0.82 6.82
CA LEU A 49 -22.83 -0.88 5.63
C LEU A 49 -23.68 -0.67 4.36
N PRO A 50 -23.47 0.41 3.58
CA PRO A 50 -24.12 0.52 2.28
C PRO A 50 -23.47 -0.47 1.32
N THR A 51 -24.19 -1.55 1.03
CA THR A 51 -23.91 -2.47 -0.07
C THR A 51 -24.07 -1.69 -1.38
N ARG A 52 -22.95 -1.30 -2.00
CA ARG A 52 -22.94 -0.75 -3.37
C ARG A 52 -21.77 -1.31 -4.16
N CYS A 53 -21.78 -2.63 -4.37
CA CYS A 53 -21.08 -3.24 -5.50
C CYS A 53 -21.94 -3.06 -6.76
N VAL A 54 -21.77 -1.92 -7.42
CA VAL A 54 -22.15 -1.74 -8.83
C VAL A 54 -20.89 -1.20 -9.51
N PRO A 55 -20.50 -1.71 -10.70
CA PRO A 55 -19.43 -1.09 -11.47
C PRO A 55 -19.80 0.37 -11.67
N ARG A 56 -19.00 1.28 -11.13
CA ARG A 56 -19.29 2.71 -11.22
C ARG A 56 -18.95 3.15 -12.65
N ALA A 57 -19.85 2.85 -13.59
CA ALA A 57 -19.86 3.49 -14.89
C ALA A 57 -19.87 5.00 -14.61
N ARG A 58 -18.78 5.69 -14.95
CA ARG A 58 -18.70 7.16 -14.94
C ARG A 58 -19.75 7.67 -15.95
N ARG A 59 -21.01 7.80 -15.52
CA ARG A 59 -22.01 8.55 -16.27
C ARG A 59 -21.53 9.99 -16.39
N GLY A 60 -21.56 10.47 -17.61
CA GLY A 60 -20.75 11.57 -18.12
C GLY A 60 -20.97 12.90 -17.38
N ARG A 61 -19.86 13.54 -17.06
CA ARG A 61 -19.77 14.99 -17.22
C ARG A 61 -19.43 15.23 -18.68
N SER A 62 -20.11 16.14 -19.34
CA SER A 62 -19.93 16.57 -20.73
C SER A 62 -18.56 17.22 -20.99
N GLY A 63 -17.48 16.46 -20.77
CA GLY A 63 -16.10 16.87 -20.93
C GLY A 63 -15.22 15.67 -21.24
N LYS A 64 -14.18 15.88 -22.07
CA LYS A 64 -13.24 14.82 -22.46
C LYS A 64 -12.68 14.14 -21.19
N PRO A 65 -12.72 12.80 -21.07
CA PRO A 65 -12.19 12.11 -19.91
C PRO A 65 -10.75 12.52 -19.66
N THR A 66 -10.48 13.07 -18.47
CA THR A 66 -9.13 13.43 -18.05
C THR A 66 -8.72 12.45 -16.95
N LEU A 67 -7.74 11.62 -17.28
CA LEU A 67 -7.17 10.65 -16.35
C LEU A 67 -6.31 11.37 -15.30
N GLN A 68 -6.35 10.89 -14.07
CA GLN A 68 -5.44 11.25 -13.00
C GLN A 68 -4.02 10.77 -13.30
N PRO A 69 -2.97 11.33 -12.68
CA PRO A 69 -1.59 10.92 -12.95
C PRO A 69 -1.32 9.42 -12.81
N HIS A 70 -1.84 8.77 -11.76
CA HIS A 70 -1.67 7.31 -11.59
C HIS A 70 -2.46 6.50 -12.63
N GLU A 71 -3.59 7.05 -13.13
CA GLU A 71 -4.36 6.43 -14.20
C GLU A 71 -3.63 6.51 -15.54
N VAL A 72 -2.95 7.63 -15.81
CA VAL A 72 -2.06 7.79 -16.96
C VAL A 72 -0.92 6.78 -16.92
N GLN A 73 -0.29 6.60 -15.76
CA GLN A 73 0.78 5.62 -15.57
C GLN A 73 0.30 4.20 -15.87
N GLN A 74 -0.92 3.86 -15.45
CA GLN A 74 -1.43 2.52 -15.70
C GLN A 74 -1.79 2.28 -17.17
N ALA A 75 -2.40 3.28 -17.83
CA ALA A 75 -2.61 3.24 -19.27
C ALA A 75 -1.28 3.15 -20.05
N ALA A 76 -0.22 3.81 -19.56
CA ALA A 76 1.12 3.72 -20.15
C ALA A 76 1.75 2.32 -20.01
N TYR A 77 1.60 1.67 -18.85
CA TYR A 77 2.02 0.27 -18.67
C TYR A 77 1.27 -0.67 -19.63
N GLN A 78 -0.06 -0.56 -19.71
CA GLN A 78 -0.85 -1.40 -20.63
C GLN A 78 -0.52 -1.12 -22.12
N LEU A 79 -0.20 0.14 -22.48
CA LEU A 79 0.34 0.46 -23.80
C LEU A 79 1.67 -0.26 -24.06
N GLY A 80 2.59 -0.27 -23.09
CA GLY A 80 3.86 -1.00 -23.20
C GLY A 80 3.66 -2.51 -23.39
N MET A 81 2.70 -3.09 -22.69
CA MET A 81 2.31 -4.50 -22.83
C MET A 81 1.83 -4.82 -24.24
N ARG A 82 0.92 -3.99 -24.78
CA ARG A 82 0.43 -4.13 -26.15
C ARG A 82 1.54 -3.98 -27.19
N LEU A 83 2.41 -2.99 -27.05
CA LEU A 83 3.54 -2.78 -27.94
C LEU A 83 4.55 -3.93 -27.92
N SER A 84 4.62 -4.65 -26.80
CA SER A 84 5.46 -5.84 -26.64
C SER A 84 4.79 -7.13 -27.13
N GLY A 85 3.65 -7.05 -27.82
CA GLY A 85 2.92 -8.21 -28.35
C GLY A 85 2.22 -9.04 -27.29
N ARG A 86 2.02 -8.50 -26.08
CA ARG A 86 1.37 -9.18 -24.95
C ARG A 86 0.26 -8.31 -24.36
N PRO A 87 -0.77 -7.92 -25.15
CA PRO A 87 -1.88 -7.11 -24.65
C PRO A 87 -2.62 -7.82 -23.51
N ILE A 88 -3.29 -7.02 -22.68
CA ILE A 88 -4.17 -7.52 -21.62
C ILE A 88 -5.58 -7.54 -22.18
N GLU A 89 -6.00 -8.72 -22.64
CA GLU A 89 -7.25 -8.90 -23.37
C GLU A 89 -8.46 -8.94 -22.44
N ASP A 90 -8.35 -9.63 -21.29
CA ASP A 90 -9.44 -9.75 -20.33
C ASP A 90 -9.73 -8.39 -19.65
N VAL A 91 -11.00 -7.95 -19.75
CA VAL A 91 -11.50 -6.74 -19.10
C VAL A 91 -11.30 -6.80 -17.58
N ARG A 92 -11.46 -7.97 -16.96
CA ARG A 92 -11.25 -8.19 -15.53
C ARG A 92 -9.80 -7.98 -15.15
N ASP A 93 -8.84 -8.45 -15.95
CA ASP A 93 -7.42 -8.23 -15.70
C ASP A 93 -7.04 -6.76 -15.79
N ARG A 94 -7.58 -6.04 -16.78
CA ARG A 94 -7.40 -4.59 -16.88
C ARG A 94 -7.98 -3.87 -15.65
N GLN A 95 -9.14 -4.29 -15.17
CA GLN A 95 -9.77 -3.73 -13.97
C GLN A 95 -8.97 -4.03 -12.70
N ARG A 96 -8.50 -5.27 -12.50
CA ARG A 96 -7.62 -5.68 -11.38
C ARG A 96 -6.39 -4.78 -11.31
N LEU A 97 -5.77 -4.53 -12.46
CA LEU A 97 -4.62 -3.64 -12.61
C LEU A 97 -4.94 -2.19 -12.28
N ALA A 98 -6.09 -1.67 -12.71
CA ALA A 98 -6.55 -0.33 -12.36
C ALA A 98 -6.78 -0.19 -10.83
N ASP A 99 -7.45 -1.17 -10.23
CA ASP A 99 -7.76 -1.24 -8.80
C ASP A 99 -6.51 -1.37 -7.92
N ALA A 100 -5.56 -2.20 -8.36
CA ALA A 100 -4.27 -2.34 -7.71
C ALA A 100 -3.44 -1.04 -7.80
N THR A 101 -3.47 -0.35 -8.95
CA THR A 101 -2.79 0.95 -9.10
C THR A 101 -3.44 2.03 -8.24
N ALA A 102 -4.76 2.05 -8.12
CA ALA A 102 -5.46 2.94 -7.19
C ALA A 102 -5.03 2.68 -5.75
N THR A 103 -4.87 1.41 -5.35
CA THR A 103 -4.36 1.04 -4.02
C THR A 103 -2.94 1.55 -3.80
N VAL A 104 -2.03 1.32 -4.75
CA VAL A 104 -0.64 1.82 -4.70
C VAL A 104 -0.62 3.35 -4.56
N HIS A 105 -1.46 4.05 -5.32
CA HIS A 105 -1.58 5.51 -5.25
C HIS A 105 -2.09 5.98 -3.88
N GLU A 106 -3.15 5.36 -3.36
CA GLU A 106 -3.72 5.68 -2.05
C GLU A 106 -2.74 5.42 -0.90
N THR A 107 -1.93 4.37 -0.98
CA THR A 107 -0.86 4.12 -0.02
C THR A 107 0.20 5.21 -0.08
N ARG A 108 0.61 5.64 -1.28
CA ARG A 108 1.57 6.76 -1.44
C ARG A 108 1.03 8.07 -0.88
N LEU A 109 -0.28 8.33 -1.02
CA LEU A 109 -0.93 9.50 -0.43
C LEU A 109 -1.02 9.40 1.09
N ALA A 110 -1.20 8.20 1.64
CA ALA A 110 -1.20 7.99 3.08
C ALA A 110 0.21 8.17 3.67
N LEU A 111 1.22 7.60 3.01
CA LEU A 111 2.63 7.67 3.41
C LEU A 111 3.33 8.90 2.81
N HIS A 112 2.73 10.07 3.00
CA HIS A 112 3.11 11.33 2.35
C HIS A 112 4.40 11.98 2.90
N HIS A 113 4.95 11.49 4.01
CA HIS A 113 6.29 11.83 4.49
C HIS A 113 7.39 11.03 3.77
N GLY A 114 7.03 10.01 2.99
CA GLY A 114 7.93 9.31 2.08
C GLY A 114 8.26 7.87 2.48
N ARG A 115 9.20 7.28 1.73
CA ARG A 115 9.51 5.85 1.74
C ARG A 115 10.56 5.41 2.76
N GLY A 116 10.81 6.23 3.77
CA GLY A 116 11.91 6.02 4.69
C GLY A 116 13.27 6.18 4.04
N ASN A 117 13.86 5.07 3.62
CA ASN A 117 15.27 4.93 3.23
C ASN A 117 15.55 5.02 1.71
N ILE A 118 14.64 5.60 0.91
CA ILE A 118 14.95 5.94 -0.48
C ILE A 118 15.72 7.26 -0.54
N GLU A 119 16.80 7.29 -1.31
CA GLU A 119 17.72 8.43 -1.43
C GLU A 119 17.03 9.73 -1.86
N SER A 120 16.14 9.67 -2.84
CA SER A 120 15.43 10.86 -3.33
C SER A 120 14.52 11.44 -2.26
N ASP A 121 13.76 10.61 -1.55
CA ASP A 121 12.91 11.04 -0.44
C ASP A 121 13.74 11.55 0.75
N PHE A 122 14.84 10.86 1.07
CA PHE A 122 15.77 11.25 2.12
C PHE A 122 16.35 12.64 1.88
N ARG A 123 16.86 12.90 0.66
CA ARG A 123 17.42 14.21 0.30
C ARG A 123 16.35 15.31 0.26
N LEU A 124 15.18 15.03 -0.34
CA LEU A 124 14.08 16.00 -0.44
C LEU A 124 13.49 16.38 0.92
N SER A 125 13.56 15.48 1.90
CA SER A 125 13.00 15.68 3.23
C SER A 125 14.01 16.04 4.30
N ASP A 126 15.29 16.21 3.95
CA ASP A 126 16.39 16.39 4.91
C ASP A 126 16.42 15.28 5.98
N GLY A 127 16.30 14.03 5.55
CA GLY A 127 16.30 12.84 6.40
C GLY A 127 15.00 12.57 7.17
N ARG A 128 14.00 13.45 7.09
CA ARG A 128 12.73 13.29 7.82
C ARG A 128 11.94 12.06 7.39
N SER A 129 11.99 11.65 6.11
CA SER A 129 11.34 10.41 5.64
C SER A 129 11.84 9.20 6.42
N SER A 130 13.16 9.06 6.54
CA SER A 130 13.81 7.97 7.28
C SER A 130 13.54 8.06 8.78
N THR A 131 13.49 9.27 9.32
CA THR A 131 13.15 9.52 10.73
C THR A 131 11.78 8.97 11.06
N CYS A 132 10.76 9.35 10.28
CA CYS A 132 9.39 8.92 10.50
C CYS A 132 9.27 7.39 10.39
N SER A 133 9.82 6.77 9.34
CA SER A 133 9.80 5.31 9.21
C SER A 133 10.51 4.61 10.37
N TYR A 134 11.62 5.19 10.86
CA TYR A 134 12.34 4.68 12.03
C TYR A 134 11.52 4.74 13.32
N LEU A 135 10.74 5.81 13.53
CA LEU A 135 9.84 5.90 14.68
C LEU A 135 8.86 4.73 14.73
N SER A 136 8.35 4.28 13.57
CA SER A 136 7.48 3.10 13.53
C SER A 136 8.19 1.81 13.98
N TYR A 137 9.47 1.60 13.64
CA TYR A 137 10.21 0.43 14.15
C TYR A 137 10.56 0.54 15.62
N SER A 138 10.95 1.73 16.08
CA SER A 138 11.27 1.95 17.48
C SER A 138 10.02 1.78 18.34
N PHE A 139 8.86 2.25 17.88
CA PHE A 139 7.57 1.98 18.52
C PHE A 139 7.39 0.49 18.81
N LEU A 140 7.51 -0.34 17.77
CA LEU A 140 7.36 -1.80 17.86
C LEU A 140 8.40 -2.44 18.78
N SER A 141 9.66 -1.99 18.71
CA SER A 141 10.77 -2.57 19.47
C SER A 141 10.59 -2.44 20.99
N TYR A 142 9.88 -1.40 21.42
CA TYR A 142 9.63 -1.10 22.83
C TYR A 142 8.19 -1.41 23.27
N TRP A 143 7.38 -2.05 22.42
CA TRP A 143 5.98 -2.38 22.71
C TRP A 143 5.74 -3.91 22.78
N PRO A 144 4.91 -4.41 23.73
CA PRO A 144 4.43 -5.79 23.71
C PRO A 144 3.62 -6.04 22.43
N GLY A 145 4.24 -6.69 21.43
CA GLY A 145 3.65 -6.81 20.08
C GLY A 145 4.61 -6.46 18.94
N LYS A 146 5.93 -6.45 19.17
CA LYS A 146 6.97 -6.14 18.16
C LYS A 146 6.93 -6.94 16.84
N HIS A 147 6.14 -8.00 16.77
CA HIS A 147 5.94 -8.84 15.58
C HIS A 147 4.54 -8.70 14.96
N ASP A 148 3.70 -7.80 15.48
CA ASP A 148 2.38 -7.53 14.94
C ASP A 148 2.48 -6.64 13.70
N ILE A 149 2.15 -7.23 12.54
CA ILE A 149 2.19 -6.57 11.24
C ILE A 149 1.03 -5.57 11.09
N ASP A 150 -0.12 -5.81 11.73
CA ASP A 150 -1.24 -4.84 11.76
C ASP A 150 -0.81 -3.59 12.53
N LEU A 151 -0.09 -3.78 13.65
CA LEU A 151 0.49 -2.67 14.41
C LEU A 151 1.57 -1.94 13.61
N MET A 152 2.45 -2.66 12.90
CA MET A 152 3.46 -2.04 12.03
C MET A 152 2.81 -1.18 10.95
N ALA A 153 1.79 -1.71 10.27
CA ALA A 153 1.05 -0.97 9.24
C ALA A 153 0.32 0.25 9.83
N GLY A 154 -0.29 0.10 11.01
CA GLY A 154 -0.96 1.18 11.74
C GLY A 154 0.01 2.29 12.13
N CYS A 155 1.18 1.94 12.66
CA CYS A 155 2.26 2.88 12.97
C CYS A 155 2.72 3.63 11.73
N ALA A 156 3.03 2.93 10.64
CA ALA A 156 3.49 3.55 9.39
C ALA A 156 2.47 4.57 8.85
N LEU A 157 1.17 4.27 8.96
CA LEU A 157 0.11 5.21 8.61
C LEU A 157 0.09 6.42 9.55
N ALA A 158 0.17 6.21 10.86
CA ALA A 158 0.15 7.29 11.86
C ALA A 158 1.36 8.24 11.72
N VAL A 159 2.57 7.71 11.46
CA VAL A 159 3.77 8.52 11.17
C VAL A 159 3.85 8.99 9.72
N SER A 160 2.95 8.50 8.87
CA SER A 160 2.83 8.79 7.44
C SER A 160 4.09 8.54 6.62
N ALA A 161 4.92 7.58 7.02
CA ALA A 161 6.12 7.14 6.31
C ALA A 161 6.33 5.63 6.49
N GLY A 162 6.99 4.98 5.52
CA GLY A 162 7.40 3.59 5.72
C GLY A 162 8.42 3.07 4.71
N ASN A 163 9.22 2.08 5.11
CA ASN A 163 10.10 1.28 4.26
C ASN A 163 9.31 0.23 3.45
N CYS A 164 9.99 -0.67 2.73
CA CYS A 164 9.36 -1.63 1.81
C CYS A 164 8.36 -2.57 2.51
N ASP A 165 8.71 -3.11 3.68
CA ASP A 165 7.84 -3.95 4.52
C ASP A 165 6.57 -3.25 4.99
N GLN A 166 6.68 -2.01 5.47
CA GLN A 166 5.58 -1.18 5.92
C GLN A 166 4.67 -0.83 4.72
N ASN A 167 5.24 -0.50 3.57
CA ASN A 167 4.48 -0.27 2.34
C ASN A 167 3.75 -1.54 1.88
N ALA A 168 4.42 -2.68 1.90
CA ALA A 168 3.84 -3.96 1.51
C ALA A 168 2.69 -4.35 2.45
N ALA A 169 2.88 -4.24 3.75
CA ALA A 169 1.84 -4.48 4.74
C ALA A 169 0.62 -3.58 4.53
N VAL A 170 0.83 -2.28 4.32
CA VAL A 170 -0.25 -1.30 4.05
C VAL A 170 -0.97 -1.61 2.73
N ASN A 171 -0.25 -1.97 1.66
CA ASN A 171 -0.86 -2.38 0.39
C ASN A 171 -1.72 -3.63 0.54
N THR A 172 -1.20 -4.67 1.20
CA THR A 172 -1.91 -5.94 1.47
C THR A 172 -3.28 -5.68 2.11
N ARG A 173 -3.31 -4.83 3.13
CA ARG A 173 -4.55 -4.49 3.86
C ARG A 173 -5.46 -3.58 3.06
N ARG A 174 -4.92 -2.51 2.45
CA ARG A 174 -5.73 -1.53 1.70
C ARG A 174 -6.36 -2.13 0.45
N HIS A 175 -5.74 -3.14 -0.16
CA HIS A 175 -6.30 -3.79 -1.35
C HIS A 175 -7.53 -4.65 -1.04
N ALA A 176 -7.76 -5.03 0.22
CA ALA A 176 -8.81 -5.96 0.64
C ALA A 176 -10.20 -5.68 0.04
N VAL A 177 -10.61 -4.40 0.01
CA VAL A 177 -11.93 -3.98 -0.47
C VAL A 177 -12.09 -4.15 -1.99
N ARG A 178 -10.99 -4.28 -2.73
CA ARG A 178 -10.94 -4.43 -4.19
C ARG A 178 -10.68 -5.87 -4.64
N MET A 179 -10.37 -6.78 -3.71
CA MET A 179 -10.19 -8.19 -4.01
C MET A 179 -11.49 -8.81 -4.52
N GLU A 180 -11.38 -9.78 -5.42
CA GLU A 180 -12.51 -10.64 -5.82
C GLU A 180 -12.70 -11.77 -4.80
N GLY A 181 -13.90 -12.36 -4.79
CA GLY A 181 -14.16 -13.57 -4.01
C GLY A 181 -13.27 -14.72 -4.49
N GLY A 182 -12.64 -15.43 -3.56
CA GLY A 182 -11.68 -16.51 -3.86
C GLY A 182 -10.27 -16.03 -4.22
N GLY A 183 -10.03 -14.73 -4.34
CA GLY A 183 -8.68 -14.18 -4.50
C GLY A 183 -7.88 -14.24 -3.20
N GLN A 184 -6.55 -14.17 -3.32
CA GLN A 184 -5.61 -14.17 -2.20
C GLN A 184 -4.67 -12.98 -2.32
N ILE A 185 -4.31 -12.35 -1.22
CA ILE A 185 -3.23 -11.36 -1.18
C ILE A 185 -2.14 -11.81 -0.22
N THR A 186 -0.90 -11.73 -0.67
CA THR A 186 0.28 -12.19 0.09
C THR A 186 1.26 -11.04 0.25
N ASN A 187 1.80 -10.86 1.45
CA ASN A 187 2.98 -10.02 1.66
C ASN A 187 4.22 -10.89 1.40
N VAL A 188 4.99 -10.58 0.36
CA VAL A 188 6.09 -11.42 -0.13
C VAL A 188 7.41 -10.78 0.26
N CYS A 189 8.30 -11.58 0.86
CA CYS A 189 9.70 -11.21 1.07
C CYS A 189 10.57 -11.87 -0.01
N ASP A 190 11.40 -11.06 -0.68
CA ASP A 190 12.49 -11.51 -1.54
C ASP A 190 13.83 -11.15 -0.87
N GLU A 191 14.45 -12.13 -0.23
CA GLU A 191 15.71 -11.95 0.49
C GLU A 191 16.87 -11.62 -0.44
N ALA A 192 16.86 -12.13 -1.68
CA ALA A 192 17.94 -11.86 -2.63
C ALA A 192 17.98 -10.37 -3.01
N CYS A 193 16.82 -9.71 -3.00
CA CYS A 193 16.70 -8.28 -3.25
C CYS A 193 16.61 -7.43 -1.97
N ALA A 194 16.55 -8.06 -0.79
CA ALA A 194 16.21 -7.43 0.48
C ALA A 194 14.98 -6.50 0.36
N HIS A 195 13.91 -7.03 -0.25
CA HIS A 195 12.72 -6.25 -0.60
C HIS A 195 11.42 -6.98 -0.24
N MET A 196 10.39 -6.22 0.10
CA MET A 196 9.04 -6.73 0.37
C MET A 196 8.00 -6.00 -0.47
N TYR A 197 7.01 -6.74 -0.96
CA TYR A 197 5.91 -6.22 -1.78
C TYR A 197 4.62 -7.01 -1.54
N ALA A 198 3.48 -6.40 -1.86
CA ALA A 198 2.20 -7.10 -1.83
C ALA A 198 1.92 -7.74 -3.20
N LEU A 199 1.45 -8.99 -3.18
CA LEU A 199 1.11 -9.78 -4.37
C LEU A 199 -0.35 -10.23 -4.28
N TYR A 200 -1.19 -9.72 -5.18
CA TYR A 200 -2.57 -10.16 -5.32
C TYR A 200 -2.69 -11.26 -6.38
N GLN A 201 -3.23 -12.40 -5.95
CA GLN A 201 -3.55 -13.55 -6.78
C GLN A 201 -5.06 -13.58 -7.01
N PRO A 202 -5.56 -13.29 -8.23
CA PRO A 202 -6.98 -13.40 -8.52
C PRO A 202 -7.49 -14.85 -8.44
N PRO A 203 -8.81 -15.07 -8.25
CA PRO A 203 -9.40 -16.40 -8.17
C PRO A 203 -9.26 -17.18 -9.50
N GLY A 204 -9.16 -18.51 -9.39
CA GLY A 204 -9.46 -19.43 -10.51
C GLY A 204 -8.36 -19.65 -11.55
N SER A 205 -7.09 -19.37 -11.23
CA SER A 205 -6.02 -19.44 -12.24
C SER A 205 -5.22 -20.75 -12.17
N ALA A 206 -5.38 -21.63 -13.17
CA ALA A 206 -4.40 -22.67 -13.50
C ALA A 206 -3.05 -22.06 -13.97
N GLU A 207 -3.07 -20.79 -14.39
CA GLU A 207 -1.92 -19.95 -14.77
C GLU A 207 -1.65 -18.87 -13.71
N ALA A 208 -1.69 -19.25 -12.43
CA ALA A 208 -1.69 -18.31 -11.30
C ALA A 208 -0.59 -17.23 -11.35
N ASP A 209 0.61 -17.59 -11.77
CA ASP A 209 1.72 -16.65 -11.75
C ASP A 209 1.63 -15.56 -12.83
N ASP A 210 0.97 -15.84 -13.96
CA ASP A 210 0.84 -14.90 -15.07
C ASP A 210 -0.21 -13.81 -14.83
N SER A 211 -1.19 -14.11 -13.99
CA SER A 211 -2.27 -13.18 -13.61
C SER A 211 -2.04 -12.48 -12.26
N ALA A 212 -0.99 -12.87 -11.53
CA ALA A 212 -0.67 -12.27 -10.25
C ALA A 212 -0.27 -10.80 -10.43
N VAL A 213 -0.78 -9.91 -9.56
CA VAL A 213 -0.57 -8.47 -9.64
C VAL A 213 0.33 -8.03 -8.48
N VAL A 214 1.43 -7.35 -8.79
CA VAL A 214 2.33 -6.76 -7.80
C VAL A 214 1.88 -5.35 -7.45
N LEU A 215 1.70 -5.11 -6.15
CA LEU A 215 1.38 -3.82 -5.55
C LEU A 215 2.57 -3.33 -4.72
N ASP A 216 3.36 -2.43 -5.29
CA ASP A 216 4.51 -1.85 -4.61
C ASP A 216 4.47 -0.32 -4.62
N SER A 217 4.14 0.26 -3.46
CA SER A 217 4.14 1.71 -3.24
C SER A 217 5.50 2.25 -2.84
N TRP A 218 6.47 1.41 -2.48
CA TRP A 218 7.84 1.80 -2.20
C TRP A 218 8.63 1.98 -3.51
N SER A 219 8.45 1.11 -4.48
CA SER A 219 8.98 1.28 -5.85
C SER A 219 8.25 2.38 -6.64
N ASP A 220 8.84 2.81 -7.77
CA ASP A 220 8.24 3.75 -8.73
C ASP A 220 7.38 3.02 -9.76
N GLY A 221 6.30 3.66 -10.25
CA GLY A 221 5.39 3.10 -11.25
C GLY A 221 4.03 2.60 -10.72
N PRO A 222 3.16 2.08 -11.60
CA PRO A 222 1.83 1.58 -11.24
C PRO A 222 1.90 0.13 -10.70
N ALA A 223 0.75 -0.48 -10.40
CA ALA A 223 0.71 -1.92 -10.18
C ALA A 223 0.88 -2.67 -11.52
N VAL A 224 1.58 -3.79 -11.51
CA VAL A 224 1.96 -4.53 -12.74
C VAL A 224 1.69 -6.02 -12.56
N LEU A 225 1.58 -6.76 -13.67
CA LEU A 225 1.62 -8.21 -13.60
C LEU A 225 2.99 -8.68 -13.11
N LEU A 226 3.01 -9.73 -12.30
CA LEU A 226 4.23 -10.29 -11.72
C LEU A 226 5.27 -10.61 -12.80
N ARG A 227 4.85 -11.21 -13.91
CA ARG A 227 5.71 -11.54 -15.07
C ARG A 227 6.41 -10.35 -15.73
N ASP A 228 5.90 -9.13 -15.52
CA ASP A 228 6.47 -7.89 -16.07
C ASP A 228 7.12 -7.03 -14.98
N SER A 229 7.12 -7.52 -13.74
CA SER A 229 7.77 -6.89 -12.63
C SER A 229 9.26 -7.21 -12.61
N ARG A 230 10.04 -6.35 -11.97
CA ARG A 230 11.47 -6.58 -11.72
C ARG A 230 11.76 -7.87 -10.95
N TRP A 231 10.79 -8.41 -10.21
CA TRP A 231 10.93 -9.62 -9.40
C TRP A 231 10.44 -10.89 -10.11
N ALA A 232 10.00 -10.80 -11.37
CA ALA A 232 9.55 -11.96 -12.14
C ALA A 232 10.58 -13.10 -12.13
N GLY A 233 11.86 -12.75 -12.26
CA GLY A 233 12.95 -13.73 -12.31
C GLY A 233 13.32 -14.35 -10.97
N THR A 234 12.99 -13.72 -9.83
CA THR A 234 13.34 -14.18 -8.48
C THR A 234 12.18 -14.82 -7.74
N TYR A 235 10.94 -14.52 -8.13
CA TYR A 235 9.75 -15.09 -7.51
C TYR A 235 9.75 -16.63 -7.55
N ARG A 236 9.35 -17.26 -6.43
CA ARG A 236 9.39 -18.71 -6.18
C ARG A 236 10.77 -19.37 -6.27
N ARG A 237 11.86 -18.61 -6.34
CA ARG A 237 13.19 -19.14 -5.99
C ARG A 237 13.27 -19.36 -4.48
N THR A 238 14.27 -20.12 -4.05
CA THR A 238 14.54 -20.46 -2.63
C THR A 238 14.64 -19.25 -1.69
N SER A 239 14.89 -18.05 -2.22
CA SER A 239 14.99 -16.79 -1.45
C SER A 239 13.68 -16.00 -1.34
N THR A 240 12.57 -16.49 -1.90
CA THR A 240 11.27 -15.81 -1.85
C THR A 240 10.29 -16.60 -0.98
N TYR A 241 9.68 -15.97 0.02
CA TYR A 241 8.68 -16.62 0.88
C TYR A 241 7.55 -15.66 1.30
N PRO A 242 6.34 -16.19 1.57
CA PRO A 242 5.25 -15.41 2.11
C PRO A 242 5.49 -15.06 3.59
N ILE A 243 5.22 -13.82 3.97
CA ILE A 243 5.19 -13.36 5.37
C ILE A 243 3.79 -13.57 5.97
N GLU A 244 2.77 -13.15 5.24
CA GLU A 244 1.35 -13.29 5.60
C GLU A 244 0.55 -13.48 4.31
N ARG A 245 -0.56 -14.23 4.41
CA ARG A 245 -1.48 -14.48 3.30
C ARG A 245 -2.90 -14.34 3.83
N PHE A 246 -3.73 -13.63 3.07
CA PHE A 246 -5.14 -13.44 3.38
C PHE A 246 -6.01 -13.78 2.18
N ASP A 247 -7.13 -14.42 2.45
CA ASP A 247 -8.30 -14.32 1.59
C ASP A 247 -8.97 -12.94 1.77
N LYS A 248 -10.04 -12.68 1.02
CA LYS A 248 -10.72 -11.38 1.09
C LYS A 248 -11.25 -11.05 2.50
N PRO A 249 -12.00 -11.91 3.20
CA PRO A 249 -12.43 -11.64 4.58
C PRO A 249 -11.27 -11.38 5.54
N GLY A 250 -10.22 -12.21 5.52
CA GLY A 250 -9.05 -12.02 6.37
C GLY A 250 -8.32 -10.70 6.10
N ALA A 251 -8.25 -10.28 4.83
CA ALA A 251 -7.65 -9.00 4.46
C ALA A 251 -8.50 -7.80 4.93
N ILE A 252 -9.84 -7.93 4.92
CA ILE A 252 -10.77 -6.92 5.45
C ILE A 252 -10.60 -6.79 6.97
N ASP A 253 -10.49 -7.92 7.68
CA ASP A 253 -10.27 -7.91 9.12
C ASP A 253 -8.91 -7.31 9.49
N ALA A 254 -7.85 -7.64 8.75
CA ALA A 254 -6.52 -7.05 8.92
C ALA A 254 -6.54 -5.53 8.66
N LEU A 255 -7.28 -5.08 7.64
CA LEU A 255 -7.49 -3.65 7.38
C LEU A 255 -8.23 -2.96 8.53
N ALA A 256 -9.26 -3.60 9.10
CA ALA A 256 -10.00 -3.06 10.23
C ALA A 256 -9.11 -2.92 11.48
N ARG A 257 -8.35 -3.98 11.82
CA ARG A 257 -7.40 -3.95 12.95
C ARG A 257 -6.32 -2.87 12.77
N THR A 258 -5.75 -2.79 11.57
CA THR A 258 -4.74 -1.76 11.24
C THR A 258 -5.28 -0.34 11.41
N ARG A 259 -6.54 -0.08 11.02
CA ARG A 259 -7.17 1.22 11.20
C ARG A 259 -7.49 1.52 12.67
N ALA A 260 -7.90 0.53 13.45
CA ALA A 260 -8.11 0.69 14.88
C ALA A 260 -6.80 1.06 15.59
N LEU A 261 -5.71 0.33 15.30
CA LEU A 261 -4.38 0.63 15.84
C LEU A 261 -3.85 1.99 15.40
N GLN A 262 -4.06 2.37 14.13
CA GLN A 262 -3.75 3.72 13.65
C GLN A 262 -4.50 4.78 14.48
N ALA A 263 -5.81 4.59 14.69
CA ALA A 263 -6.63 5.52 15.45
C ALA A 263 -6.17 5.64 16.91
N GLU A 264 -5.81 4.52 17.54
CA GLU A 264 -5.24 4.53 18.89
C GLU A 264 -3.92 5.32 18.94
N ILE A 265 -3.00 5.08 18.02
CA ILE A 265 -1.71 5.80 17.95
C ILE A 265 -1.92 7.31 17.73
N GLU A 266 -2.93 7.70 16.96
CA GLU A 266 -3.23 9.11 16.67
C GLU A 266 -3.98 9.82 17.81
N ASP A 267 -4.69 9.08 18.67
CA ASP A 267 -5.49 9.62 19.76
C ASP A 267 -4.63 9.97 21.00
N PRO A 268 -4.52 11.27 21.39
CA PRO A 268 -3.75 11.69 22.55
C PRO A 268 -4.15 11.10 23.90
N GLN A 269 -5.31 10.45 24.01
CA GLN A 269 -5.79 9.84 25.24
C GLN A 269 -5.33 8.39 25.42
N THR A 270 -4.65 7.78 24.44
CA THR A 270 -4.25 6.37 24.51
C THR A 270 -2.81 6.20 24.96
N GLU A 271 -2.52 4.99 25.48
CA GLU A 271 -1.15 4.56 25.78
C GLU A 271 -0.29 4.43 24.52
N PHE A 272 -0.89 4.04 23.38
CA PHE A 272 -0.18 3.97 22.09
C PHE A 272 0.33 5.35 21.68
N HIS A 273 -0.48 6.40 21.80
CA HIS A 273 -0.03 7.75 21.52
C HIS A 273 1.07 8.18 22.49
N ALA A 274 0.87 7.98 23.79
CA ALA A 274 1.86 8.32 24.81
C ALA A 274 3.21 7.63 24.55
N HIS A 275 3.18 6.34 24.17
CA HIS A 275 4.37 5.56 23.81
C HIS A 275 5.08 6.12 22.58
N LEU A 276 4.35 6.40 21.49
CA LEU A 276 4.94 6.97 20.27
C LEU A 276 5.62 8.32 20.58
N ARG A 277 4.99 9.18 21.37
CA ARG A 277 5.56 10.47 21.79
C ARG A 277 6.77 10.30 22.71
N GLY A 278 6.74 9.28 23.57
CA GLY A 278 7.88 8.88 24.39
C GLY A 278 9.08 8.49 23.52
N VAL A 279 8.89 7.60 22.55
CA VAL A 279 9.91 7.20 21.58
C VAL A 279 10.42 8.40 20.78
N GLU A 280 9.52 9.24 20.26
CA GLU A 280 9.86 10.46 19.52
C GLU A 280 10.73 11.43 20.35
N SER A 281 10.46 11.55 21.65
CA SER A 281 11.24 12.42 22.54
C SER A 281 12.69 11.94 22.76
N VAL A 282 12.91 10.63 22.68
CA VAL A 282 14.23 10.00 22.83
C VAL A 282 15.00 10.04 21.50
N VAL A 283 14.30 9.93 20.36
CA VAL A 283 14.87 10.05 19.02
C VAL A 283 15.07 11.53 18.68
N ARG A 284 16.01 12.19 19.38
CA ARG A 284 16.36 13.61 19.17
C ARG A 284 17.13 13.84 17.87
N THR A 285 17.92 12.84 17.47
CA THR A 285 18.58 12.78 16.17
C THR A 285 18.26 11.42 15.55
N PRO A 286 17.58 11.38 14.40
CA PRO A 286 17.30 10.13 13.72
C PRO A 286 18.60 9.43 13.36
N PRO A 287 18.74 8.12 13.59
CA PRO A 287 19.90 7.39 13.12
C PRO A 287 19.94 7.46 11.59
N VAL A 288 21.13 7.72 11.03
CA VAL A 288 21.35 7.54 9.60
C VAL A 288 20.96 6.11 9.26
N PRO A 289 20.03 5.89 8.31
CA PRO A 289 19.62 4.53 7.95
C PRO A 289 20.86 3.75 7.50
N GLY A 290 20.99 2.51 7.98
CA GLY A 290 22.15 1.67 7.67
C GLY A 290 22.33 1.39 6.18
N LYS A 291 21.26 1.51 5.40
CA LYS A 291 21.29 1.48 3.93
C LYS A 291 20.28 2.46 3.35
N ILE A 292 20.75 3.27 2.41
CA ILE A 292 19.93 4.15 1.57
C ILE A 292 19.86 3.51 0.18
N TYR A 293 18.66 3.45 -0.39
CA TYR A 293 18.41 2.81 -1.67
C TYR A 293 18.11 3.85 -2.75
N ALA A 294 18.61 3.62 -3.96
CA ALA A 294 18.16 4.37 -5.12
C ALA A 294 16.69 4.06 -5.42
N SER A 295 15.97 5.03 -6.00
CA SER A 295 14.61 4.78 -6.48
C SER A 295 14.61 3.66 -7.52
N THR A 296 13.72 2.69 -7.34
CA THR A 296 13.67 1.45 -8.09
C THR A 296 12.31 1.38 -8.79
N PRO A 297 12.24 1.32 -10.13
CA PRO A 297 10.96 1.12 -10.80
C PRO A 297 10.52 -0.34 -10.70
N VAL A 298 9.21 -0.51 -10.57
CA VAL A 298 8.53 -1.82 -10.45
C VAL A 298 8.58 -2.61 -11.76
N ILE A 299 8.61 -1.92 -12.90
CA ILE A 299 8.59 -2.52 -14.24
C ILE A 299 9.97 -3.08 -14.60
N ALA A 300 10.00 -4.29 -15.18
CA ALA A 300 11.21 -4.94 -15.63
C ALA A 300 11.90 -4.16 -16.79
N PRO A 301 13.25 -4.07 -16.80
CA PRO A 301 13.97 -3.26 -17.79
C PRO A 301 13.74 -3.67 -19.25
N ASP A 302 13.49 -4.94 -19.51
CA ASP A 302 13.25 -5.49 -20.84
C ASP A 302 11.93 -4.97 -21.44
N LEU A 303 10.85 -4.89 -20.65
CA LEU A 303 9.60 -4.25 -21.08
C LEU A 303 9.80 -2.76 -21.38
N VAL A 304 10.59 -2.06 -20.57
CA VAL A 304 10.90 -0.64 -20.78
C VAL A 304 11.62 -0.43 -22.11
N GLN A 305 12.67 -1.23 -22.39
CA GLN A 305 13.46 -1.12 -23.61
C GLN A 305 12.61 -1.42 -24.85
N ARG A 306 11.85 -2.53 -24.83
CA ARG A 306 10.95 -2.89 -25.94
C ARG A 306 9.91 -1.82 -26.20
N THR A 307 9.30 -1.26 -25.15
CA THR A 307 8.30 -0.18 -25.29
C THR A 307 8.90 1.04 -25.98
N ARG A 308 10.09 1.49 -25.58
CA ARG A 308 10.78 2.63 -26.21
C ARG A 308 11.07 2.38 -27.69
N GLN A 309 11.64 1.23 -28.01
CA GLN A 309 11.97 0.85 -29.39
C GLN A 309 10.71 0.85 -30.27
N ARG A 310 9.66 0.15 -29.82
CA ARG A 310 8.40 0.06 -30.57
C ARG A 310 7.71 1.41 -30.73
N LEU A 311 7.77 2.28 -29.72
CA LEU A 311 7.28 3.65 -29.88
C LEU A 311 8.03 4.38 -30.99
N GLN A 312 9.35 4.23 -31.13
CA GLN A 312 10.14 4.91 -32.16
C GLN A 312 9.81 4.45 -33.58
N GLU A 313 9.50 3.16 -33.77
CA GLU A 313 9.16 2.56 -35.07
C GLU A 313 7.79 3.02 -35.62
N LEU A 314 6.88 3.43 -34.74
CA LEU A 314 5.51 3.79 -35.14
C LEU A 314 5.38 5.24 -35.60
N SER A 315 4.46 5.50 -36.54
CA SER A 315 4.11 6.87 -36.93
C SER A 315 3.49 7.65 -35.76
N PRO A 316 3.62 8.99 -35.69
CA PRO A 316 3.00 9.80 -34.63
C PRO A 316 1.48 9.63 -34.55
N ARG A 317 0.80 9.39 -35.69
CA ARG A 317 -0.65 9.14 -35.74
C ARG A 317 -0.99 7.81 -35.06
N THR A 318 -0.26 6.75 -35.40
CA THR A 318 -0.45 5.42 -34.81
C THR A 318 -0.19 5.43 -33.30
N ARG A 319 0.87 6.10 -32.83
CA ARG A 319 1.16 6.25 -31.39
C ARG A 319 -0.01 6.88 -30.63
N LYS A 320 -0.56 7.98 -31.15
CA LYS A 320 -1.71 8.68 -30.52
C LYS A 320 -2.96 7.80 -30.49
N ALA A 321 -3.25 7.08 -31.57
CA ALA A 321 -4.38 6.16 -31.63
C ALA A 321 -4.25 5.04 -30.59
N LEU A 322 -3.08 4.40 -30.49
CA LEU A 322 -2.82 3.35 -29.49
C LEU A 322 -2.88 3.87 -28.05
N ALA A 323 -2.36 5.07 -27.78
CA ALA A 323 -2.43 5.67 -26.45
C ALA A 323 -3.88 6.02 -26.04
N ALA A 324 -4.69 6.51 -26.98
CA ALA A 324 -6.11 6.74 -26.73
C ALA A 324 -6.85 5.42 -26.46
N ASP A 325 -6.50 4.37 -27.21
CA ASP A 325 -7.11 3.05 -27.04
C ASP A 325 -6.73 2.39 -25.71
N ALA A 326 -5.46 2.48 -25.31
CA ALA A 326 -5.01 2.01 -24.01
C ALA A 326 -5.75 2.71 -22.86
N ALA A 327 -6.01 4.02 -22.97
CA ALA A 327 -6.82 4.75 -21.99
C ALA A 327 -8.26 4.23 -21.91
N ARG A 328 -8.89 3.96 -23.05
CA ARG A 328 -10.25 3.42 -23.11
C ARG A 328 -10.33 2.03 -22.51
N GLN A 329 -9.42 1.14 -22.91
CA GLN A 329 -9.38 -0.24 -22.46
C GLN A 329 -9.08 -0.34 -20.95
N ALA A 330 -8.15 0.46 -20.43
CA ALA A 330 -7.77 0.41 -19.02
C ALA A 330 -8.88 0.88 -18.07
N TYR A 331 -9.75 1.79 -18.52
CA TYR A 331 -10.74 2.46 -17.66
C TYR A 331 -12.20 2.35 -18.15
N GLY A 332 -12.46 1.48 -19.12
CA GLY A 332 -13.80 1.26 -19.69
C GLY A 332 -14.45 2.53 -20.20
N LEU A 333 -13.67 3.42 -20.83
CA LEU A 333 -14.19 4.68 -21.37
C LEU A 333 -14.92 4.42 -22.70
N ASP A 334 -16.01 5.14 -22.92
CA ASP A 334 -16.84 5.04 -24.11
C ASP A 334 -16.05 5.35 -25.40
N ASP A 335 -16.15 4.48 -26.41
CA ASP A 335 -15.52 4.64 -27.73
C ASP A 335 -16.00 5.90 -28.46
N ALA A 336 -17.23 6.34 -28.19
CA ALA A 336 -17.78 7.57 -28.75
C ALA A 336 -17.14 8.84 -28.15
N GLN A 337 -16.45 8.74 -27.01
CA GLN A 337 -15.85 9.90 -26.35
C GLN A 337 -14.39 10.12 -26.77
N PRO A 338 -14.06 11.27 -27.37
CA PRO A 338 -12.67 11.57 -27.73
C PRO A 338 -11.83 11.76 -26.47
N ILE A 339 -10.77 10.96 -26.33
CA ILE A 339 -9.75 11.16 -25.30
C ILE A 339 -9.04 12.49 -25.53
N SER A 340 -8.84 13.26 -24.45
CA SER A 340 -8.15 14.53 -24.54
C SER A 340 -6.73 14.34 -25.13
N PRO A 341 -6.30 15.19 -26.10
CA PRO A 341 -4.93 15.17 -26.61
C PRO A 341 -3.89 15.24 -25.49
N ARG A 342 -4.15 16.03 -24.44
CA ARG A 342 -3.29 16.14 -23.25
C ARG A 342 -3.11 14.78 -22.56
N THR A 343 -4.17 14.00 -22.41
CA THR A 343 -4.13 12.65 -21.83
C THR A 343 -3.29 11.73 -22.71
N THR A 344 -3.52 11.72 -24.04
CA THR A 344 -2.72 10.87 -24.95
C THR A 344 -1.24 11.23 -24.94
N THR A 345 -0.90 12.52 -24.88
CA THR A 345 0.49 12.98 -24.76
C THR A 345 1.11 12.56 -23.42
N ALA A 346 0.35 12.64 -22.33
CA ALA A 346 0.83 12.20 -21.01
C ALA A 346 1.11 10.69 -20.99
N ILE A 347 0.20 9.87 -21.56
CA ILE A 347 0.39 8.41 -21.68
C ILE A 347 1.63 8.09 -22.51
N LEU A 348 1.83 8.75 -23.66
CA LEU A 348 3.01 8.52 -24.49
C LEU A 348 4.31 8.93 -23.80
N LYS A 349 4.28 10.02 -23.03
CA LYS A 349 5.43 10.49 -22.23
C LYS A 349 5.80 9.47 -21.16
N ASP A 350 4.81 8.95 -20.45
CA ASP A 350 5.01 7.95 -19.39
C ASP A 350 5.42 6.59 -19.99
N ALA A 351 4.85 6.18 -21.13
CA ALA A 351 5.22 4.94 -21.81
C ALA A 351 6.67 4.96 -22.34
N ALA A 352 7.17 6.12 -22.75
CA ALA A 352 8.59 6.28 -23.11
C ALA A 352 9.54 6.22 -21.90
N ARG A 353 9.00 6.29 -20.67
CA ARG A 353 9.75 6.43 -19.41
C ARG A 353 9.18 5.52 -18.31
N LEU A 354 8.80 4.29 -18.67
CA LEU A 354 8.24 3.31 -17.72
C LEU A 354 9.16 3.00 -16.52
N ASP A 355 10.46 3.24 -16.64
CA ASP A 355 11.48 3.13 -15.58
C ASP A 355 11.63 4.40 -14.71
N ALA A 356 10.93 5.47 -15.02
CA ALA A 356 11.08 6.77 -14.36
C ALA A 356 9.73 7.47 -14.18
N LEU A 357 8.72 6.70 -13.76
CA LEU A 357 7.36 7.18 -13.51
C LEU A 357 7.28 7.91 -12.17
N GLY A 358 6.65 9.09 -12.20
CA GLY A 358 6.57 9.97 -11.04
C GLY A 358 5.70 9.45 -9.90
N ARG A 359 5.77 10.12 -8.75
CA ARG A 359 4.97 9.85 -7.56
C ARG A 359 4.25 11.13 -7.12
N PRO A 360 3.21 11.03 -6.26
CA PRO A 360 2.71 12.18 -5.54
C PRO A 360 3.87 12.88 -4.79
N PRO A 361 3.89 14.22 -4.72
CA PRO A 361 4.93 14.95 -3.99
C PRO A 361 4.85 14.62 -2.49
N LEU A 362 5.99 14.69 -1.81
CA LEU A 362 6.01 14.66 -0.35
C LEU A 362 5.22 15.86 0.18
N SER A 363 4.46 15.64 1.24
CA SER A 363 3.75 16.70 1.94
C SER A 363 4.16 16.66 3.40
N TRP A 364 4.46 17.83 3.96
CA TRP A 364 4.73 18.01 5.38
C TRP A 364 3.75 19.01 5.99
N ALA A 365 2.70 19.36 5.24
CA ALA A 365 1.65 20.23 5.72
C ALA A 365 0.98 19.56 6.91
N PRO A 366 0.68 20.30 7.99
CA PRO A 366 -0.12 19.76 9.08
C PRO A 366 -1.43 19.21 8.50
N THR A 367 -1.69 17.91 8.72
CA THR A 367 -2.96 17.26 8.38
C THR A 367 -4.12 18.08 8.94
N SER A 368 -5.32 17.94 8.39
CA SER A 368 -6.53 18.67 8.85
C SER A 368 -6.77 18.53 10.37
N HIS A 369 -6.33 17.44 10.99
CA HIS A 369 -6.34 17.24 12.45
C HIS A 369 -5.38 18.16 13.22
N THR A 370 -4.28 18.62 12.61
CA THR A 370 -3.37 19.60 13.23
C THR A 370 -3.82 21.05 13.05
N ARG A 371 -4.68 21.37 12.06
CA ARG A 371 -5.29 22.72 11.96
C ARG A 371 -6.28 23.01 13.09
N LEU A 372 -7.05 22.02 13.53
CA LEU A 372 -7.91 22.15 14.72
C LEU A 372 -7.10 22.27 16.01
N LYS A 373 -5.93 21.60 16.12
CA LYS A 373 -5.04 21.77 17.28
C LYS A 373 -4.37 23.14 17.36
N ARG A 374 -4.12 23.84 16.23
CA ARG A 374 -3.58 25.22 16.26
C ARG A 374 -4.60 26.26 16.75
N PHE A 375 -5.89 26.04 16.56
CA PHE A 375 -6.93 26.95 17.09
C PHE A 375 -7.13 26.82 18.61
N VAL A 376 -6.87 25.64 19.17
CA VAL A 376 -6.99 25.41 20.63
C VAL A 376 -5.69 25.75 21.38
N THR A 377 -4.53 25.75 20.69
CA THR A 377 -3.25 26.16 21.28
C THR A 377 -2.92 27.65 21.14
N SER A 378 -3.55 28.38 20.21
CA SER A 378 -3.45 29.86 20.14
C SER A 378 -4.34 30.58 21.15
N ALA A 379 -5.32 29.90 21.76
CA ALA A 379 -6.13 30.44 22.87
C ALA A 379 -5.36 30.49 24.21
N ARG A 380 -4.15 29.91 24.29
CA ARG A 380 -3.29 29.97 25.48
C ARG A 380 -2.17 31.02 25.42
N THR A 381 -2.15 31.87 24.39
CA THR A 381 -1.14 32.95 24.25
C THR A 381 -1.70 34.36 24.33
N ASN A 382 -2.92 34.53 24.85
CA ASN A 382 -3.44 35.83 25.33
C ASN A 382 -3.60 35.87 26.86
N ALA A 383 -2.78 35.12 27.59
CA ALA A 383 -2.59 35.28 29.04
C ALA A 383 -1.67 36.48 29.39
N ARG A 384 -1.82 37.60 28.66
CA ARG A 384 -1.25 38.91 28.98
C ARG A 384 -2.29 40.04 29.02
N GLN A 385 -3.57 39.67 29.10
CA GLN A 385 -4.69 40.58 29.42
C GLN A 385 -5.42 40.20 30.72
N ALA A 386 -4.74 39.49 31.63
CA ALA A 386 -5.22 39.24 33.00
C ALA A 386 -4.25 39.81 34.06
N PHE A 387 -3.57 40.91 33.75
CA PHE A 387 -2.74 41.66 34.70
C PHE A 387 -3.53 42.77 35.43
N TRP A 388 -4.86 42.68 35.48
CA TRP A 388 -5.73 43.69 36.11
C TRP A 388 -6.78 43.12 37.06
N TYR A 389 -6.55 41.94 37.65
CA TYR A 389 -7.39 41.42 38.74
C TYR A 389 -6.55 40.75 39.84
N ARG A 390 -5.64 41.53 40.44
CA ARG A 390 -5.03 41.23 41.74
C ARG A 390 -4.62 42.51 42.46
N SER A 391 -5.56 43.45 42.57
CA SER A 391 -5.47 44.57 43.50
C SER A 391 -6.83 44.72 44.15
N GLY A 392 -6.88 44.50 45.47
CA GLY A 392 -8.12 44.48 46.24
C GLY A 392 -8.89 45.79 46.09
N TRP A 393 -10.16 45.66 45.69
CA TRP A 393 -11.15 46.72 45.79
C TRP A 393 -12.51 46.07 46.07
N ARG A 394 -13.11 46.42 47.20
CA ARG A 394 -14.49 46.05 47.57
C ARG A 394 -15.41 47.17 47.07
N PRO A 395 -16.50 46.90 46.34
CA PRO A 395 -17.51 47.92 46.10
C PRO A 395 -18.39 48.09 47.36
N PRO A 396 -18.84 49.33 47.66
CA PRO A 396 -19.74 49.58 48.79
C PRO A 396 -21.14 49.05 48.48
N VAL A 397 -21.74 48.41 49.47
CA VAL A 397 -23.18 48.17 49.51
C VAL A 397 -23.86 49.53 49.61
N THR A 398 -24.61 49.91 48.58
CA THR A 398 -25.64 50.96 48.69
C THR A 398 -26.97 50.35 48.31
N VAL A 399 -27.80 50.19 49.34
CA VAL A 399 -29.25 50.03 49.24
C VAL A 399 -29.82 51.43 49.02
N ALA A 400 -30.67 51.63 48.03
CA ALA A 400 -32.00 52.22 48.18
C ALA A 400 -32.69 52.36 46.81
N ARG A 401 -34.03 52.33 46.89
CA ARG A 401 -35.06 52.46 45.86
C ARG A 401 -34.77 53.32 44.64
#